data_AF-A0A7C5QIG0-F1
#
_entry.id   AF-A0A7C5QIG0-F1
#
_cell.length_a   1.000
_cell.length_b   1.000
_cell.length_c   1.000
_cell.angle_alpha   90.00
_cell.angle_beta   90.00
_cell.angle_gamma   90.00
#
_symmetry.space_group_name_H-M   'P 1'
#
loop_
_entity.id
_entity.type
_entity.pdbx_description
1 polymer ?
#
loop_
_entity_poly.entity_id
_entity_poly.type
_entity_poly.pdbx_seq_one_letter_code
_entity_poly.pdbx_strand_id
1 'polypeptide(L)' 'MSVVVKMGMTEADITKVLGEPNGVQSTVGVTGTSVKWFYNLPEQRRFKVRFDENGRVVMAELETSMKVAG' A
#
# COMPACT_ATOMS: atom_id res chain seq x y z
N MET A 1 10.93 13.52 -9.34
CA MET A 1 11.09 13.05 -7.95
C MET A 1 10.62 11.60 -7.92
N SER A 2 11.49 10.64 -7.63
CA SER A 2 11.08 9.24 -7.49
C SER A 2 10.75 8.97 -6.03
N VAL A 3 9.50 8.65 -5.76
CA VAL A 3 9.03 8.33 -4.42
C VAL A 3 9.39 6.87 -4.11
N VAL A 4 10.04 6.63 -2.97
CA VAL A 4 10.44 5.27 -2.53
C VAL A 4 9.81 4.98 -1.18
N VAL A 5 8.85 4.05 -1.16
CA VAL A 5 8.32 3.46 0.08
C VAL A 5 9.28 2.38 0.56
N LYS A 6 9.65 2.43 1.85
CA LYS A 6 10.58 1.48 2.47
C LYS A 6 9.87 0.69 3.57
N MET A 7 10.34 -0.54 3.82
CA MET A 7 9.89 -1.32 4.97
C MET A 7 10.21 -0.59 6.28
N GLY A 8 9.30 -0.70 7.25
CA GLY A 8 9.39 -0.04 8.54
C GLY A 8 8.89 1.41 8.57
N MET A 9 8.61 2.04 7.43
CA MET A 9 7.95 3.36 7.40
C MET A 9 6.60 3.31 8.10
N THR A 10 6.24 4.39 8.80
CA THR A 10 4.94 4.48 9.47
C THR A 10 3.85 4.89 8.48
N GLU A 11 2.58 4.63 8.80
CA GLU A 11 1.43 5.18 8.06
C GLU A 11 1.56 6.70 7.82
N ALA A 12 2.02 7.45 8.83
CA ALA A 12 2.23 8.90 8.73
C ALA A 12 3.37 9.29 7.77
N ASP A 13 4.42 8.48 7.65
CA ASP A 13 5.48 8.72 6.66
C ASP A 13 4.96 8.44 5.25
N ILE A 14 4.11 7.43 5.10
CA ILE A 14 3.49 7.10 3.82
C ILE A 14 2.54 8.21 3.37
N THR A 15 1.71 8.76 4.26
CA THR A 15 0.81 9.87 3.89
C THR A 15 1.56 11.15 3.54
N LYS A 16 2.70 11.44 4.17
CA LYS A 16 3.55 12.57 3.76
C LYS A 16 4.12 12.43 2.36
N VAL A 17 4.32 11.19 1.91
CA VAL A 17 5.04 10.86 0.69
C VAL A 17 4.09 10.59 -0.49
N LEU A 18 2.96 9.92 -0.24
CA LEU A 18 1.97 9.52 -1.24
C LEU A 18 0.64 10.27 -1.12
N GLY A 19 0.42 11.00 -0.02
CA GLY A 19 -0.89 11.53 0.33
C GLY A 19 -1.81 10.46 0.95
N GLU A 20 -3.09 10.80 1.06
CA GLU A 20 -4.09 9.88 1.60
C GLU A 20 -4.36 8.72 0.63
N PRO A 21 -4.57 7.49 1.14
CA PRO A 21 -4.90 6.35 0.30
C PRO A 21 -6.29 6.49 -0.32
N ASN A 22 -6.47 5.93 -1.51
CA ASN A 22 -7.79 5.85 -2.16
C ASN A 22 -8.71 4.83 -1.50
N GLY A 23 -8.16 3.88 -0.74
CA GLY A 23 -8.92 2.90 0.00
C GLY A 23 -8.08 2.22 1.08
N VAL A 24 -8.76 1.80 2.13
CA VAL A 24 -8.16 1.10 3.28
C VAL A 24 -8.94 -0.18 3.53
N GLN A 25 -8.23 -1.29 3.71
CA GLN A 25 -8.79 -2.58 4.09
C GLN A 25 -8.02 -3.12 5.29
N SER A 26 -8.73 -3.33 6.39
CA SER A 26 -8.18 -3.97 7.58
C SER A 26 -8.63 -5.43 7.61
N THR A 27 -7.72 -6.34 7.94
CA THR A 27 -7.99 -7.77 8.06
C THR A 27 -7.44 -8.25 9.39
N VAL A 28 -8.33 -8.78 10.23
CA VAL A 28 -7.97 -9.41 11.51
C VAL A 28 -7.80 -10.90 11.24
N GLY A 29 -6.57 -11.39 11.39
CA GLY A 29 -6.22 -12.80 11.23
C GLY A 29 -5.77 -13.44 12.55
N VAL A 30 -5.47 -14.73 12.49
CA VAL A 30 -4.97 -15.50 13.64
C VAL A 30 -3.63 -14.96 14.17
N THR A 31 -2.85 -14.32 13.29
CA THR A 31 -1.53 -13.75 13.58
C THR A 31 -1.57 -12.24 13.90
N GLY A 32 -2.76 -11.66 14.10
CA GLY A 32 -2.94 -10.24 14.41
C GLY A 32 -3.66 -9.45 13.32
N THR A 33 -3.69 -8.12 13.49
CA THR A 33 -4.33 -7.20 12.55
C THR A 33 -3.34 -6.77 11.48
N SER A 34 -3.76 -6.84 10.22
CA SER A 34 -3.03 -6.26 9.10
C SER A 34 -3.88 -5.19 8.42
N VAL A 35 -3.27 -4.06 8.08
CA VAL A 35 -3.92 -2.97 7.37
C VAL A 35 -3.31 -2.89 5.97
N LYS A 36 -4.15 -2.75 4.95
CA LYS A 36 -3.72 -2.60 3.55
C LYS A 36 -4.31 -1.32 2.98
N TRP A 37 -3.44 -0.50 2.43
CA TRP A 37 -3.81 0.73 1.75
C TRP A 37 -3.65 0.57 0.25
N PHE A 38 -4.54 1.21 -0.50
CA PHE A 38 -4.59 1.19 -1.95
C PHE A 38 -4.46 2.60 -2.51
N TYR A 39 -3.57 2.75 -3.48
CA TYR A 39 -3.34 3.98 -4.23
C TYR A 39 -3.58 3.70 -5.71
N ASN A 40 -4.51 4.43 -6.32
CA ASN A 40 -4.74 4.40 -7.76
C ASN A 40 -3.75 5.37 -8.41
N LEU A 41 -2.82 4.80 -9.18
CA LEU A 41 -1.88 5.55 -9.96
C LEU A 41 -2.41 5.70 -11.40
N PRO A 42 -1.87 6.64 -12.19
CA PRO A 42 -2.14 6.71 -13.62
C PRO A 42 -1.87 5.37 -14.33
N GLU A 43 -2.37 5.25 -15.57
CA GLU A 43 -2.14 4.07 -16.42
C GLU A 43 -2.71 2.75 -15.86
N GLN A 44 -3.80 2.82 -15.09
CA GLN A 44 -4.45 1.66 -14.46
C GLN A 44 -3.53 0.84 -13.54
N ARG A 45 -2.54 1.50 -12.94
CA ARG A 45 -1.67 0.89 -11.94
C ARG A 45 -2.28 1.10 -10.55
N ARG A 46 -2.12 0.11 -9.68
CA ARG A 46 -2.49 0.18 -8.27
C ARG A 46 -1.26 -0.05 -7.42
N PHE A 47 -0.95 0.87 -6.53
CA PHE A 47 0.09 0.67 -5.54
C PHE A 47 -0.53 0.26 -4.22
N LYS A 48 -0.02 -0.82 -3.64
CA LYS A 48 -0.55 -1.43 -2.42
C LYS A 48 0.52 -1.38 -1.34
N VAL A 49 0.15 -0.89 -0.17
CA VAL A 49 1.02 -0.88 1.02
C VAL A 49 0.34 -1.69 2.11
N ARG A 50 1.06 -2.63 2.72
CA ARG A 50 0.57 -3.39 3.87
C ARG A 50 1.35 -2.99 5.11
N PHE A 51 0.63 -2.81 6.20
CA PHE A 51 1.13 -2.48 7.51
C PHE A 51 0.90 -3.64 8.48
N ASP A 52 1.83 -3.80 9.41
CA ASP A 52 1.64 -4.64 10.59
C ASP A 52 0.73 -3.98 11.63
N GLU A 53 0.52 -4.67 12.75
CA GLU A 53 -0.29 -4.18 13.87
C GLU A 53 0.26 -2.90 14.53
N ASN A 54 1.53 -2.58 14.31
CA ASN A 54 2.19 -1.37 14.82
C ASN A 54 2.14 -0.22 13.80
N GLY A 55 1.40 -0.38 12.70
CA GLY A 55 1.29 0.64 11.65
C GLY A 55 2.58 0.82 10.84
N ARG A 56 3.43 -0.21 10.75
CA ARG A 56 4.69 -0.17 9.99
C ARG A 56 4.59 -0.95 8.69
N VAL A 57 5.14 -0.38 7.61
CA VAL A 57 5.16 -1.04 6.31
C VAL A 57 5.92 -2.37 6.38
N VAL A 58 5.22 -3.45 6.06
CA VAL A 58 5.79 -4.79 5.89
C VAL A 58 5.77 -5.25 4.43
N MET A 59 5.05 -4.54 3.57
CA MET A 59 4.98 -4.85 2.13
C MET A 59 4.59 -3.61 1.34
N ALA A 60 5.20 -3.42 0.18
CA ALA A 60 4.86 -2.35 -0.76
C ALA A 60 5.01 -2.87 -2.18
N GLU A 61 3.93 -2.90 -2.95
CA GLU A 61 3.89 -3.54 -4.27
C GLU A 61 3.14 -2.68 -5.29
N LEU A 62 3.68 -2.61 -6.50
CA LEU A 62 3.02 -2.01 -7.65
C LEU A 62 2.30 -3.10 -8.45
N GLU A 63 0.97 -3.15 -8.32
CA GLU A 63 0.12 -3.98 -9.16
C GLU A 63 -0.10 -3.27 -10.50
N THR A 64 0.43 -3.86 -11.57
CA THR A 64 0.11 -3.43 -12.94
C THR A 64 -1.00 -4.33 -13.46
N SER A 65 -2.15 -3.73 -13.76
CA SER A 65 -3.22 -4.40 -14.48
C SER A 65 -2.75 -4.63 -15.93
N MET A 66 -1.99 -5.69 -16.20
CA MET A 66 -1.85 -6.12 -17.59
C MET A 66 -3.23 -6.61 -18.03
N LYS A 67 -3.89 -5.85 -18.91
CA LYS A 67 -4.92 -6.45 -19.77
C LYS A 67 -4.21 -7.55 -20.55
N VAL A 68 -4.41 -8.80 -20.16
CA VAL A 68 -4.15 -9.93 -21.05
C VAL A 68 -5.15 -9.76 -22.19
N ALA A 69 -4.68 -9.25 -23.32
CA ALA A 69 -5.45 -9.28 -24.56
C ALA A 69 -5.63 -10.76 -24.92
N GLY A 70 -6.89 -11.16 -25.10
CA GLY A 70 -7.26 -12.52 -25.51
C GLY A 70 -6.88 -12.83 -26.95
#